data_AF-M3B7B7-F1
#
_entry.id   AF-M3B7B7-F1
#
_cell.length_a   1.000
_cell.length_b   1.000
_cell.length_c   1.000
_cell.angle_alpha   90.00
_cell.angle_beta   90.00
_cell.angle_gamma   90.00
#
_symmetry.space_group_name_H-M   'P 1'
#
loop_
_entity.id
_entity.type
_entity.pdbx_description
1 polymer ?
#
loop_
_entity_poly.entity_id
_entity_poly.type
_entity_poly.pdbx_seq_one_letter_code
_entity_poly.pdbx_strand_id
1 'polypeptide(L)'
;KLLEAAGYNIVLIDLPSVGPPKYLPNIDADVQEIRKNIEKAADAGQNVVVVGHSYGSIPASEAIQDLDIKSRRAAGKPGGVTHLFFLAAFIIPEGQTLISAFGGNDLPWFRVSEDKMSVWPEGSAEICYNDLSEEEQNAAVAKLVPQSYQVMHSPVTYAAWRDVPCTYLYCTKDNAIPWPI
;
A
#
# COMPACT_ATOMS: atom_id res chain seq x y z
N LYS A 1 -12.52 -2.75 -15.88
CA LYS A 1 -12.70 -4.20 -15.62
C LYS A 1 -11.77 -5.06 -16.52
N LEU A 2 -10.48 -4.73 -16.63
CA LEU A 2 -9.57 -5.49 -17.52
C LEU A 2 -9.07 -6.78 -16.86
N LEU A 3 -8.74 -6.74 -15.56
CA LEU A 3 -8.28 -7.92 -14.84
C LEU A 3 -9.39 -8.98 -14.68
N GLU A 4 -10.62 -8.56 -14.41
CA GLU A 4 -11.78 -9.48 -14.39
C GLU A 4 -12.00 -10.12 -15.77
N ALA A 5 -11.90 -9.34 -16.85
CA ALA A 5 -11.99 -9.86 -18.22
C ALA A 5 -10.85 -10.84 -18.57
N ALA A 6 -9.68 -10.68 -17.93
CA ALA A 6 -8.57 -11.62 -18.00
C ALA A 6 -8.72 -12.84 -17.07
N GLY A 7 -9.85 -12.97 -16.36
CA GLY A 7 -10.18 -14.14 -15.52
C GLY A 7 -9.75 -14.04 -14.06
N TYR A 8 -9.28 -12.87 -13.60
CA TYR A 8 -8.92 -12.68 -12.19
C TYR A 8 -10.15 -12.36 -11.34
N ASN A 9 -10.24 -12.98 -10.17
CA ASN A 9 -11.12 -12.51 -9.11
C ASN A 9 -10.47 -11.29 -8.43
N ILE A 10 -11.18 -10.17 -8.37
CA ILE A 10 -10.63 -8.90 -7.86
C ILE A 10 -11.27 -8.55 -6.53
N VAL A 11 -10.42 -8.28 -5.54
CA VAL A 11 -10.80 -7.72 -4.26
C VAL A 11 -10.13 -6.37 -4.12
N LEU A 12 -10.92 -5.31 -4.06
CA LEU A 12 -10.46 -3.97 -3.71
C LEU A 12 -10.59 -3.81 -2.20
N ILE A 13 -9.57 -3.21 -1.58
CA ILE A 13 -9.50 -3.04 -0.13
C ILE A 13 -9.44 -1.55 0.18
N ASP A 14 -10.44 -1.07 0.89
CA ASP A 14 -10.42 0.27 1.48
C ASP A 14 -9.58 0.20 2.75
N LEU A 15 -8.45 0.92 2.78
CA LEU A 15 -7.57 0.95 3.94
C LEU A 15 -8.24 1.73 5.08
N PRO A 16 -8.43 1.14 6.28
CA PRO A 16 -9.00 1.83 7.43
C PRO A 16 -8.31 3.16 7.81
N SER A 17 -7.03 3.35 7.45
CA SER A 17 -6.32 4.60 7.70
C SER A 17 -6.74 5.77 6.80
N VAL A 18 -7.50 5.55 5.71
CA VAL A 18 -7.86 6.55 4.70
C VAL A 18 -9.28 7.07 4.94
N GLY A 19 -9.40 8.37 5.24
CA GLY A 19 -10.67 9.03 5.55
C GLY A 19 -11.43 8.49 6.77
N PRO A 20 -10.79 8.03 7.87
CA PRO A 20 -11.53 7.44 8.97
C PRO A 20 -12.30 8.49 9.78
N PRO A 21 -13.38 8.10 10.48
CA PRO A 21 -14.07 9.00 11.42
C PRO A 21 -13.18 9.37 12.63
N LYS A 22 -12.19 8.52 12.95
CA LYS A 22 -11.15 8.78 13.95
C LYS A 22 -9.81 8.27 13.41
N TYR A 23 -8.83 9.16 13.30
CA TYR A 23 -7.49 8.79 12.82
C TYR A 23 -6.82 7.76 13.70
N LEU A 24 -6.10 6.86 13.04
CA LEU A 24 -5.48 5.70 13.64
C LEU A 24 -4.08 6.02 14.16
N PRO A 25 -3.66 5.40 15.27
CA PRO A 25 -2.34 5.65 15.86
C PRO A 25 -1.22 4.83 15.21
N ASN A 26 -1.55 3.81 14.40
CA ASN A 26 -0.58 2.90 13.80
C ASN A 26 -1.18 2.17 12.59
N ILE A 27 -0.34 1.40 11.91
CA ILE A 27 -0.66 0.67 10.67
C ILE A 27 -1.54 -0.58 10.87
N ASP A 28 -1.73 -1.04 12.11
CA ASP A 28 -2.27 -2.38 12.40
C ASP A 28 -3.63 -2.64 11.73
N ALA A 29 -4.53 -1.66 11.72
CA ALA A 29 -5.85 -1.85 11.11
C ALA A 29 -5.78 -2.07 9.60
N ASP A 30 -4.85 -1.40 8.90
CA ASP A 30 -4.60 -1.62 7.47
C ASP A 30 -4.06 -3.03 7.24
N VAL A 31 -3.08 -3.45 8.06
CA VAL A 31 -2.51 -4.81 8.00
C VAL A 31 -3.60 -5.85 8.18
N GLN A 32 -4.44 -5.70 9.21
CA GLN A 32 -5.49 -6.68 9.51
C GLN A 32 -6.55 -6.76 8.41
N GLU A 33 -6.98 -5.64 7.84
CA GLU A 33 -8.00 -5.67 6.77
C GLU A 33 -7.45 -6.33 5.49
N ILE A 34 -6.19 -6.07 5.13
CA ILE A 34 -5.53 -6.76 4.01
C ILE A 34 -5.38 -8.25 4.33
N ARG A 35 -4.84 -8.57 5.51
CA ARG A 35 -4.57 -9.94 5.94
C ARG A 35 -5.82 -10.81 5.90
N LYS A 36 -6.93 -10.32 6.46
CA LYS A 36 -8.23 -10.99 6.47
C LYS A 36 -8.71 -11.38 5.06
N ASN A 37 -8.50 -10.51 4.07
CA ASN A 37 -8.88 -10.79 2.69
C ASN A 37 -7.94 -11.82 2.02
N ILE A 38 -6.63 -11.75 2.32
CA ILE A 38 -5.67 -12.77 1.89
C ILE A 38 -6.02 -14.14 2.48
N GLU A 39 -6.28 -14.21 3.78
CA GLU A 39 -6.65 -15.45 4.49
C GLU A 39 -7.92 -16.05 3.89
N LYS A 40 -8.97 -15.25 3.68
CA LYS A 40 -10.21 -15.71 3.07
C LYS A 40 -9.99 -16.35 1.69
N ALA A 41 -9.18 -15.72 0.83
CA ALA A 41 -8.89 -16.25 -0.50
C ALA A 41 -8.00 -17.51 -0.43
N ALA A 42 -6.98 -17.49 0.41
CA ALA A 42 -6.05 -18.60 0.57
C ALA A 42 -6.71 -19.84 1.20
N ASP A 43 -7.59 -19.66 2.20
CA ASP A 43 -8.35 -20.74 2.83
C ASP A 43 -9.34 -21.39 1.85
N ALA A 44 -9.81 -20.64 0.85
CA ALA A 44 -10.55 -21.17 -0.30
C ALA A 44 -9.66 -21.88 -1.34
N GLY A 45 -8.37 -22.04 -1.06
CA GLY A 45 -7.39 -22.73 -1.91
C GLY A 45 -6.88 -21.91 -3.09
N GLN A 46 -7.11 -20.59 -3.10
CA GLN A 46 -6.71 -19.74 -4.22
C GLN A 46 -5.22 -19.36 -4.13
N ASN A 47 -4.61 -19.18 -5.30
CA ASN A 47 -3.34 -18.48 -5.43
C ASN A 47 -3.63 -16.98 -5.41
N VAL A 48 -2.95 -16.26 -4.52
CA VAL A 48 -3.22 -14.84 -4.29
C VAL A 48 -2.07 -14.00 -4.84
N VAL A 49 -2.41 -13.00 -5.63
CA VAL A 49 -1.49 -11.93 -6.04
C VAL A 49 -1.89 -10.68 -5.28
N VAL A 50 -0.95 -10.11 -4.53
CA VAL A 50 -1.16 -8.86 -3.79
C VAL A 50 -0.55 -7.72 -4.60
N VAL A 51 -1.30 -6.63 -4.77
CA VAL A 51 -0.81 -5.42 -5.44
C VAL A 51 -0.81 -4.27 -4.44
N GLY A 52 0.37 -3.79 -4.07
CA GLY A 52 0.56 -2.63 -3.21
C GLY A 52 0.95 -1.40 -4.04
N HIS A 53 0.13 -0.35 -3.98
CA HIS A 53 0.39 0.93 -4.63
C HIS A 53 0.78 2.01 -3.62
N SER A 54 1.82 2.80 -3.91
CA SER A 54 2.28 3.88 -3.03
C SER A 54 2.44 3.41 -1.57
N TYR A 55 1.85 4.10 -0.60
CA TYR A 55 1.79 3.70 0.80
C TYR A 55 1.23 2.27 1.00
N GLY A 56 0.26 1.86 0.20
CA GLY A 56 -0.46 0.59 0.36
C GLY A 56 0.43 -0.65 0.26
N SER A 57 1.64 -0.54 -0.29
CA SER A 57 2.62 -1.64 -0.26
C SER A 57 3.15 -1.98 1.12
N ILE A 58 3.19 -1.01 2.04
CA ILE A 58 3.72 -1.21 3.39
C ILE A 58 2.81 -2.14 4.20
N PRO A 59 1.51 -1.82 4.42
CA PRO A 59 0.63 -2.74 5.14
C PRO A 59 0.39 -4.04 4.36
N ALA A 60 0.46 -4.01 3.02
CA ALA A 60 0.38 -5.21 2.21
C ALA A 60 1.55 -6.17 2.44
N SER A 61 2.78 -5.64 2.54
CA SER A 61 3.97 -6.45 2.87
C SER A 61 3.80 -7.11 4.23
N GLU A 62 3.47 -6.34 5.28
CA GLU A 62 3.24 -6.85 6.64
C GLU A 62 2.17 -7.94 6.68
N ALA A 63 1.05 -7.71 5.98
CA ALA A 63 -0.09 -8.62 5.97
C ALA A 63 0.24 -10.02 5.42
N ILE A 64 1.28 -10.14 4.59
CA ILE A 64 1.68 -11.40 3.94
C ILE A 64 2.40 -12.36 4.89
N GLN A 65 2.88 -11.91 6.06
CA GLN A 65 3.64 -12.75 6.98
C GLN A 65 2.92 -14.09 7.27
N ASP A 66 3.62 -15.21 7.03
CA ASP A 66 3.09 -16.58 7.14
C ASP A 66 1.91 -16.95 6.21
N LEU A 67 1.53 -16.08 5.27
CA LEU A 67 0.45 -16.29 4.31
C LEU A 67 0.93 -16.56 2.88
N ASP A 68 2.25 -16.53 2.64
CA ASP A 68 2.81 -16.97 1.38
C ASP A 68 2.57 -18.46 1.14
N ILE A 69 2.55 -18.84 -0.13
CA ILE A 69 2.22 -20.20 -0.56
C ILE A 69 3.18 -21.26 0.02
N LYS A 70 4.45 -20.91 0.29
CA LYS A 70 5.44 -21.85 0.83
C LYS A 70 5.19 -22.07 2.32
N SER A 71 5.02 -21.01 3.11
CA SER A 71 4.73 -21.10 4.55
C SER A 71 3.41 -21.80 4.81
N ARG A 72 2.36 -21.47 4.04
CA ARG A 72 1.05 -22.13 4.18
C ARG A 72 1.09 -23.62 3.83
N ARG A 73 1.79 -24.01 2.75
CA ARG A 73 1.97 -25.42 2.40
C ARG A 73 2.74 -26.19 3.48
N ALA A 74 3.78 -25.61 4.06
CA ALA A 74 4.52 -26.21 5.16
C ALA A 74 3.63 -26.44 6.40
N ALA A 75 2.64 -25.58 6.62
CA ALA A 75 1.63 -25.72 7.66
C ALA A 75 0.44 -26.62 7.27
N GLY A 76 0.47 -27.30 6.12
CA GLY A 76 -0.63 -28.14 5.64
C GLY A 76 -1.91 -27.37 5.24
N LYS A 77 -1.79 -26.06 5.00
CA LYS A 77 -2.91 -25.20 4.58
C LYS A 77 -2.98 -25.05 3.06
N PRO A 78 -4.19 -24.90 2.48
CA PRO A 78 -4.35 -24.66 1.05
C PRO A 78 -4.06 -23.20 0.69
N GLY A 79 -3.84 -22.95 -0.60
CA GLY A 79 -3.69 -21.60 -1.16
C GLY A 79 -2.57 -20.77 -0.52
N GLY A 80 -2.49 -19.50 -0.91
CA GLY A 80 -1.53 -18.55 -0.35
C GLY A 80 -1.05 -17.52 -1.35
N VAL A 81 -0.28 -16.56 -0.84
CA VAL A 81 0.30 -15.50 -1.65
C VAL A 81 1.42 -16.07 -2.51
N THR A 82 1.27 -15.94 -3.83
CA THR A 82 2.24 -16.40 -4.81
C THR A 82 3.11 -15.29 -5.35
N HIS A 83 2.64 -14.04 -5.28
CA HIS A 83 3.37 -12.88 -5.81
C HIS A 83 2.94 -11.58 -5.13
N LEU A 84 3.89 -10.67 -4.94
CA LEU A 84 3.66 -9.29 -4.50
C LEU A 84 4.09 -8.31 -5.61
N PHE A 85 3.15 -7.52 -6.11
CA PHE A 85 3.40 -6.44 -7.05
C PHE A 85 3.49 -5.12 -6.30
N PHE A 86 4.63 -4.46 -6.42
CA PHE A 86 4.80 -3.07 -6.05
C PHE A 86 4.49 -2.21 -7.27
N LEU A 87 3.49 -1.35 -7.18
CA LEU A 87 3.12 -0.41 -8.23
C LEU A 87 3.43 1.00 -7.73
N ALA A 88 4.44 1.69 -8.28
CA ALA A 88 4.79 3.04 -7.84
C ALA A 88 4.76 3.18 -6.30
N ALA A 89 5.56 2.35 -5.62
CA ALA A 89 5.32 2.01 -4.22
C ALA A 89 6.55 2.15 -3.33
N PHE A 90 6.32 2.37 -2.05
CA PHE A 90 7.40 2.38 -1.06
C PHE A 90 7.85 0.96 -0.74
N ILE A 91 9.15 0.71 -0.70
CA ILE A 91 9.74 -0.52 -0.18
C ILE A 91 10.57 -0.16 1.04
N ILE A 92 10.08 -0.53 2.22
CA ILE A 92 10.67 -0.14 3.50
C ILE A 92 11.33 -1.37 4.14
N PRO A 93 12.60 -1.28 4.57
CA PRO A 93 13.25 -2.33 5.35
C PRO A 93 12.64 -2.47 6.75
N GLU A 94 12.74 -3.68 7.31
CA GLU A 94 12.40 -3.94 8.71
C GLU A 94 13.15 -2.98 9.67
N GLY A 95 12.47 -2.57 10.73
CA GLY A 95 12.95 -1.60 11.71
C GLY A 95 12.87 -0.14 11.27
N GLN A 96 12.51 0.15 10.02
CA GLN A 96 12.29 1.52 9.53
C GLN A 96 10.81 1.84 9.37
N THR A 97 10.50 3.13 9.39
CA THR A 97 9.19 3.70 9.04
C THR A 97 9.25 4.32 7.64
N LEU A 98 8.10 4.68 7.06
CA LEU A 98 8.08 5.46 5.81
C LEU A 98 8.89 6.75 6.00
N ILE A 99 8.67 7.47 7.10
CA ILE A 99 9.37 8.74 7.35
C ILE A 99 10.88 8.53 7.54
N SER A 100 11.30 7.56 8.36
CA SER A 100 12.73 7.36 8.62
C SER A 100 13.49 6.86 7.39
N ALA A 101 12.85 6.06 6.53
CA ALA A 101 13.47 5.54 5.31
C ALA A 101 13.78 6.63 4.28
N PHE A 102 13.08 7.76 4.34
CA PHE A 102 13.22 8.89 3.42
C PHE A 102 13.80 10.14 4.10
N GLY A 103 14.71 9.94 5.06
CA GLY A 103 15.49 11.02 5.67
C GLY A 103 14.90 11.62 6.96
N GLY A 104 13.81 11.05 7.48
CA GLY A 104 13.24 11.40 8.77
C GLY A 104 12.35 12.65 8.80
N ASN A 105 12.23 13.35 7.66
CA ASN A 105 11.35 14.50 7.49
C ASN A 105 10.07 14.09 6.74
N ASP A 106 9.02 14.88 6.92
CA ASP A 106 7.81 14.76 6.11
C ASP A 106 8.14 14.94 4.61
N LEU A 107 7.45 14.19 3.74
CA LEU A 107 7.61 14.35 2.30
C LEU A 107 7.17 15.76 1.89
N PRO A 108 7.78 16.37 0.85
CA PRO A 108 7.52 17.77 0.49
C PRO A 108 6.07 18.11 0.16
N TRP A 109 5.30 17.10 -0.24
CA TRP A 109 3.88 17.19 -0.58
C TRP A 109 2.95 16.77 0.57
N PHE A 110 3.46 16.63 1.80
CA PHE A 110 2.63 16.38 2.98
C PHE A 110 2.15 17.68 3.62
N ARG A 111 0.83 17.85 3.68
CA ARG A 111 0.19 18.83 4.56
C ARG A 111 -0.37 18.13 5.79
N VAL A 112 0.41 18.14 6.86
CA VAL A 112 0.08 17.50 8.14
C VAL A 112 -0.74 18.43 9.02
N SER A 113 -1.77 17.92 9.69
CA SER A 113 -2.54 18.70 10.67
C SER A 113 -1.72 19.09 11.90
N GLU A 114 -2.15 20.15 12.59
CA GLU A 114 -1.47 20.67 13.79
C GLU A 114 -1.37 19.62 14.91
N ASP A 115 -2.42 18.81 15.09
CA ASP A 115 -2.47 17.72 16.06
C ASP A 115 -1.65 16.48 15.65
N LYS A 116 -1.02 16.49 14.46
CA LYS A 116 -0.26 15.38 13.89
C LYS A 116 -1.07 14.08 13.77
N MET A 117 -2.39 14.17 13.62
CA MET A 117 -3.23 12.98 13.43
C MET A 117 -3.57 12.70 11.97
N SER A 118 -3.50 13.71 11.10
CA SER A 118 -3.89 13.57 9.69
C SER A 118 -2.89 14.18 8.73
N VAL A 119 -2.86 13.67 7.51
CA VAL A 119 -2.05 14.19 6.42
C VAL A 119 -2.84 14.22 5.12
N TRP A 120 -2.68 15.31 4.39
CA TRP A 120 -3.20 15.49 3.04
C TRP A 120 -2.05 15.51 2.04
N PRO A 121 -2.23 14.92 0.84
CA PRO A 121 -1.31 15.12 -0.26
C PRO A 121 -1.55 16.51 -0.88
N GLU A 122 -0.67 17.45 -0.62
CA GLU A 122 -0.70 18.81 -1.18
C GLU A 122 -0.10 18.82 -2.59
N GLY A 123 -0.71 19.55 -3.53
CA GLY A 123 -0.27 19.58 -4.92
C GLY A 123 -0.49 18.27 -5.68
N SER A 124 -1.51 17.47 -5.31
CA SER A 124 -1.75 16.17 -5.95
C SER A 124 -2.00 16.24 -7.46
N ALA A 125 -2.48 17.36 -8.00
CA ALA A 125 -2.64 17.52 -9.45
C ALA A 125 -1.28 17.35 -10.15
N GLU A 126 -0.25 18.04 -9.65
CA GLU A 126 1.10 18.02 -10.21
C GLU A 126 1.95 16.86 -9.71
N ILE A 127 1.65 16.31 -8.53
CA ILE A 127 2.43 15.23 -7.92
C ILE A 127 1.92 13.84 -8.33
N CYS A 128 0.61 13.65 -8.39
CA CYS A 128 -0.02 12.33 -8.59
C CYS A 128 -0.75 12.19 -9.93
N TYR A 129 -1.16 13.30 -10.56
CA TYR A 129 -2.04 13.31 -11.74
C TYR A 129 -1.48 14.16 -12.89
N ASN A 130 -0.16 14.30 -12.95
CA ASN A 130 0.55 15.23 -13.84
C ASN A 130 0.47 14.88 -15.33
N ASP A 131 -0.06 13.72 -15.68
CA ASP A 131 -0.27 13.28 -17.06
C ASP A 131 -1.75 13.33 -17.50
N LEU A 132 -2.66 13.78 -16.62
CA LEU A 132 -4.07 13.96 -16.91
C LEU A 132 -4.38 15.38 -17.42
N SER A 133 -5.54 15.55 -18.06
CA SER A 133 -6.09 16.89 -18.35
C SER A 133 -6.51 17.62 -17.07
N GLU A 134 -6.60 18.94 -17.11
CA GLU A 134 -7.02 19.74 -15.95
C GLU A 134 -8.39 19.32 -15.39
N GLU A 135 -9.34 18.98 -16.27
CA GLU A 135 -10.66 18.46 -15.86
C GLU A 135 -10.54 17.14 -15.08
N GLU A 136 -9.73 16.21 -15.58
CA GLU A 136 -9.49 14.91 -14.94
C GLU A 136 -8.70 15.05 -13.64
N GLN A 137 -7.71 15.96 -13.59
CA GLN A 137 -6.98 16.31 -12.37
C GLN A 137 -7.94 16.80 -11.29
N ASN A 138 -8.78 17.79 -11.61
CA ASN A 138 -9.77 18.33 -10.68
C ASN A 138 -10.72 17.23 -10.18
N ALA A 139 -11.20 16.36 -11.07
CA ALA A 139 -12.07 15.25 -10.72
C ALA A 139 -11.38 14.17 -9.85
N ALA A 140 -10.08 13.94 -10.03
CA ALA A 140 -9.30 13.01 -9.22
C ALA A 140 -8.96 13.59 -7.84
N VAL A 141 -8.48 14.84 -7.80
CA VAL A 141 -8.16 15.56 -6.55
C VAL A 141 -9.39 15.69 -5.65
N ALA A 142 -10.58 15.92 -6.22
CA ALA A 142 -11.82 16.02 -5.45
C ALA A 142 -12.22 14.72 -4.71
N LYS A 143 -11.63 13.57 -5.07
CA LYS A 143 -11.87 12.28 -4.41
C LYS A 143 -10.90 12.00 -3.26
N LEU A 144 -9.85 12.82 -3.12
CA LEU A 144 -8.87 12.63 -2.06
C LEU A 144 -9.46 12.98 -0.71
N VAL A 145 -9.08 12.19 0.29
CA VAL A 145 -9.48 12.33 1.68
C VAL A 145 -8.21 12.24 2.55
N PRO A 146 -8.22 12.76 3.79
CA PRO A 146 -7.03 12.73 4.63
C PRO A 146 -6.72 11.30 5.05
N GLN A 147 -5.44 10.98 5.17
CA GLN A 147 -4.98 9.74 5.76
C GLN A 147 -4.57 9.96 7.22
N SER A 148 -4.69 8.92 8.05
CA SER A 148 -4.08 8.89 9.39
C SER A 148 -2.57 9.05 9.27
N TYR A 149 -1.99 10.06 9.90
CA TYR A 149 -0.56 10.37 9.72
C TYR A 149 0.36 9.39 10.46
N GLN A 150 -0.06 8.90 11.63
CA GLN A 150 0.79 8.05 12.49
C GLN A 150 1.12 6.68 11.88
N VAL A 151 0.36 6.23 10.88
CA VAL A 151 0.65 4.97 10.17
C VAL A 151 1.99 5.04 9.40
N MET A 152 2.41 6.23 8.97
CA MET A 152 3.68 6.46 8.28
C MET A 152 4.89 6.38 9.22
N HIS A 153 4.63 6.40 10.53
CA HIS A 153 5.61 6.28 11.61
C HIS A 153 5.60 4.89 12.27
N SER A 154 4.78 3.96 11.78
CA SER A 154 4.80 2.59 12.26
C SER A 154 6.06 1.87 11.73
N PRO A 155 6.90 1.28 12.58
CA PRO A 155 8.05 0.52 12.12
C PRO A 155 7.61 -0.73 11.38
N VAL A 156 8.23 -0.99 10.24
CA VAL A 156 8.01 -2.24 9.51
C VAL A 156 8.61 -3.40 10.29
N THR A 157 7.84 -4.45 10.49
CA THR A 157 8.24 -5.67 11.22
C THR A 157 8.49 -6.85 10.30
N TYR A 158 7.90 -6.86 9.10
CA TYR A 158 8.08 -7.92 8.11
C TYR A 158 8.22 -7.38 6.68
N ALA A 159 9.31 -7.76 6.02
CA ALA A 159 9.61 -7.41 4.63
C ALA A 159 9.30 -8.57 3.66
N ALA A 160 8.05 -8.68 3.21
CA ALA A 160 7.57 -9.78 2.35
C ALA A 160 8.37 -9.98 1.07
N TRP A 161 9.02 -8.93 0.56
CA TRP A 161 9.86 -8.99 -0.64
C TRP A 161 11.12 -9.85 -0.48
N ARG A 162 11.45 -10.26 0.74
CA ARG A 162 12.54 -11.21 1.02
C ARG A 162 12.10 -12.67 0.83
N ASP A 163 10.82 -12.96 1.02
CA ASP A 163 10.29 -14.34 1.07
C ASP A 163 9.34 -14.68 -0.08
N VAL A 164 8.74 -13.67 -0.70
CA VAL A 164 7.76 -13.82 -1.79
C VAL A 164 8.32 -13.28 -3.10
N PRO A 165 8.12 -13.96 -4.24
CA PRO A 165 8.43 -13.40 -5.55
C PRO A 165 7.77 -12.03 -5.75
N CYS A 166 8.55 -11.06 -6.22
CA CYS A 166 8.10 -9.68 -6.36
C CYS A 166 8.35 -9.11 -7.75
N THR A 167 7.46 -8.21 -8.17
CA THR A 167 7.64 -7.36 -9.35
C THR A 167 7.47 -5.91 -8.93
N TYR A 168 8.33 -5.02 -9.42
CA TYR A 168 8.16 -3.59 -9.28
C TYR A 168 7.75 -2.98 -10.62
N LEU A 169 6.57 -2.36 -10.67
CA LEU A 169 6.11 -1.54 -11.79
C LEU A 169 6.40 -0.09 -11.46
N TYR A 170 7.32 0.50 -12.22
CA TYR A 170 7.71 1.89 -12.11
C TYR A 170 6.94 2.77 -13.10
N CYS A 171 6.46 3.92 -12.65
CA CYS A 171 5.79 4.92 -13.46
C CYS A 171 6.77 6.06 -13.77
N THR A 172 7.18 6.21 -15.03
CA THR A 172 8.30 7.12 -15.41
C THR A 172 8.02 8.60 -15.22
N LYS A 173 6.77 8.99 -15.01
CA LYS A 173 6.34 10.36 -14.75
C LYS A 173 5.84 10.58 -13.32
N ASP A 174 6.09 9.64 -12.42
CA ASP A 174 5.69 9.74 -11.02
C ASP A 174 6.54 10.78 -10.29
N ASN A 175 5.89 11.86 -9.83
CA ASN A 175 6.53 12.93 -9.07
C ASN A 175 6.48 12.70 -7.55
N ALA A 176 5.68 11.73 -7.08
CA ALA A 176 5.60 11.38 -5.66
C ALA A 176 6.75 10.45 -5.24
N ILE A 177 7.09 9.48 -6.09
CA ILE A 177 8.17 8.52 -5.91
C ILE A 177 9.07 8.54 -7.17
N PRO A 178 9.88 9.60 -7.35
CA PRO A 178 10.67 9.76 -8.57
C PRO A 178 11.82 8.76 -8.67
N TRP A 179 12.20 8.42 -9.90
CA TRP A 179 13.39 7.63 -10.17
C TRP A 179 14.65 8.34 -9.63
N PRO A 180 15.53 7.64 -8.91
CA PRO A 180 16.85 8.16 -8.64
C PRO A 180 17.63 8.19 -9.97
N ILE A 181 17.72 9.38 -10.57
CA ILE A 181 18.69 9.65 -11.65
C ILE A 181 20.09 9.72 -11.03
#